data_AF-A0A3M8B7V0-F1
#
_entry.id   AF-A0A3M8B7V0-F1
#
_cell.length_a   1.000
_cell.length_b   1.000
_cell.length_c   1.000
_cell.angle_alpha   90.00
_cell.angle_beta   90.00
_cell.angle_gamma   90.00
#
_symmetry.space_group_name_H-M   'P 1'
#
loop_
_entity.id
_entity.type
_entity.pdbx_description
1 polymer ?
#
loop_
_entity_poly.entity_id
_entity_poly.type
_entity_poly.pdbx_seq_one_letter_code
_entity_poly.pdbx_strand_id
1 'polypeptide(L)'
;MVAKRKKKVGLLQGLTFSKQMSLTTLMRVAMDLTSKAIFYYSITGNTKSLVEQTNTYDFDVINLQKTKPEEVNFNTYDTILIGTPTIGDGIPPNVFKKIRDKLLSIEGKDIGLFGSGNSIYRYYCGALDLIEELLLHKNRIIFKFKFESYPTEKTKQEFQMIIDRICKGGIK
;
A
#
# COMPACT_ATOMS: atom_id res chain seq x y z
N MET A 1 -59.18 -1.37 17.29
CA MET A 1 -58.31 -1.61 16.10
C MET A 1 -56.88 -1.10 16.37
N VAL A 2 -56.00 -1.86 17.04
CA VAL A 2 -54.59 -1.45 17.26
C VAL A 2 -53.68 -2.67 17.13
N ALA A 3 -53.42 -3.16 15.92
CA ALA A 3 -52.50 -4.29 15.72
C ALA A 3 -51.92 -4.36 14.29
N LYS A 4 -51.42 -3.26 13.71
CA LYS A 4 -50.71 -3.33 12.41
C LYS A 4 -49.45 -2.48 12.25
N ARG A 5 -49.07 -1.61 13.21
CA ARG A 5 -47.91 -0.69 13.03
C ARG A 5 -46.56 -1.21 13.52
N LYS A 6 -46.48 -2.18 14.44
CA LYS A 6 -45.18 -2.66 14.99
C LYS A 6 -44.41 -3.63 14.08
N LYS A 7 -45.08 -4.40 13.21
CA LYS A 7 -44.42 -5.42 12.36
C LYS A 7 -43.57 -4.84 11.22
N LYS A 8 -43.93 -3.66 10.70
CA LYS A 8 -43.28 -3.09 9.50
C LYS A 8 -41.89 -2.49 9.79
N VAL A 9 -41.69 -1.95 11.00
CA VAL A 9 -40.41 -1.35 11.42
C VAL A 9 -39.34 -2.41 11.66
N GLY A 10 -39.69 -3.53 12.31
CA GLY A 10 -38.76 -4.65 12.53
C GLY A 10 -38.34 -5.37 11.24
N LEU A 11 -39.24 -5.44 10.24
CA LEU A 11 -38.93 -6.03 8.94
C LEU A 11 -37.95 -5.16 8.13
N LEU A 12 -38.13 -3.83 8.17
CA LEU A 12 -37.23 -2.89 7.52
C LEU A 12 -35.83 -2.92 8.17
N GLN A 13 -35.76 -2.84 9.51
CA GLN A 13 -34.48 -2.94 10.23
C GLN A 13 -33.77 -4.29 10.01
N GLY A 14 -34.52 -5.39 9.97
CA GLY A 14 -33.98 -6.72 9.64
C GLY A 14 -33.45 -6.81 8.21
N LEU A 15 -34.13 -6.20 7.23
CA LEU A 15 -33.65 -6.12 5.84
C LEU A 15 -32.40 -5.24 5.70
N THR A 16 -32.32 -4.11 6.38
CA THR A 16 -31.11 -3.27 6.34
C THR A 16 -29.94 -3.99 6.98
N PHE A 17 -30.15 -4.67 8.10
CA PHE A 17 -29.10 -5.41 8.79
C PHE A 17 -28.61 -6.61 7.97
N SER A 18 -29.51 -7.40 7.38
CA SER A 18 -29.13 -8.53 6.53
C SER A 18 -28.41 -8.09 5.25
N LYS A 19 -28.86 -6.99 4.62
CA LYS A 19 -28.21 -6.41 3.45
C LYS A 19 -26.83 -5.85 3.78
N GLN A 20 -26.69 -5.16 4.92
CA GLN A 20 -25.41 -4.66 5.41
C GLN A 20 -24.43 -5.81 5.70
N MET A 21 -24.89 -6.88 6.35
CA MET A 21 -24.09 -8.05 6.65
C MET A 21 -23.67 -8.80 5.37
N SER A 22 -24.57 -8.95 4.41
CA SER A 22 -24.27 -9.51 3.08
C SER A 22 -23.25 -8.65 2.32
N LEU A 23 -23.40 -7.32 2.33
CA LEU A 23 -22.44 -6.39 1.74
C LEU A 23 -21.06 -6.48 2.39
N THR A 24 -20.98 -6.56 3.73
CA THR A 24 -19.70 -6.72 4.42
C THR A 24 -19.01 -8.03 4.08
N THR A 25 -19.77 -9.13 3.95
CA THR A 25 -19.22 -10.43 3.54
C THR A 25 -18.74 -10.39 2.09
N LEU A 26 -19.52 -9.81 1.18
CA LEU A 26 -19.12 -9.65 -0.22
C LEU A 26 -17.89 -8.74 -0.37
N MET A 27 -17.80 -7.66 0.39
CA MET A 27 -16.62 -6.80 0.42
C MET A 27 -15.39 -7.58 0.90
N ARG A 28 -15.52 -8.38 1.97
CA ARG A 28 -14.44 -9.23 2.48
C ARG A 28 -13.96 -10.24 1.43
N VAL A 29 -14.89 -10.95 0.80
CA VAL A 29 -14.56 -11.92 -0.27
C VAL A 29 -13.89 -11.24 -1.45
N ALA A 30 -14.38 -10.07 -1.89
CA ALA A 30 -13.72 -9.30 -2.94
C ALA A 30 -12.31 -8.85 -2.55
N MET A 31 -12.08 -8.47 -1.28
CA MET A 31 -10.77 -8.07 -0.75
C MET A 31 -9.78 -9.24 -0.70
N ASP A 32 -10.23 -10.42 -0.29
CA ASP A 32 -9.40 -11.64 -0.29
C ASP A 32 -9.03 -12.09 -1.71
N LEU A 33 -9.74 -11.60 -2.73
CA LEU A 33 -9.45 -11.84 -4.15
C LEU A 33 -8.57 -10.76 -4.80
N THR A 34 -8.21 -9.68 -4.07
CA THR A 34 -7.31 -8.64 -4.61
C THR A 34 -5.85 -9.07 -4.54
N SER A 35 -5.12 -8.90 -5.63
CA SER A 35 -3.69 -9.19 -5.70
C SER A 35 -2.87 -8.00 -5.18
N LYS A 36 -1.92 -8.26 -4.28
CA LYS A 36 -1.12 -7.21 -3.60
C LYS A 36 0.36 -7.52 -3.71
N ALA A 37 1.18 -6.50 -3.92
CA ALA A 37 2.63 -6.66 -4.00
C ALA A 37 3.40 -5.54 -3.32
N ILE A 38 4.59 -5.87 -2.82
CA ILE A 38 5.60 -4.96 -2.31
C ILE A 38 6.82 -5.02 -3.23
N PHE A 39 7.08 -3.94 -3.95
CA PHE A 39 8.30 -3.75 -4.72
C PHE A 39 9.24 -2.86 -3.93
N TYR A 40 10.38 -3.37 -3.48
CA TYR A 40 11.33 -2.57 -2.72
C TYR A 40 12.75 -2.60 -3.28
N TYR A 41 13.45 -1.49 -3.13
CA TYR A 41 14.89 -1.38 -3.31
C TYR A 41 15.53 -0.91 -2.00
N SER A 42 16.77 -1.35 -1.71
CA SER A 42 17.44 -1.00 -0.46
C SER A 42 18.95 -1.13 -0.58
N ILE A 43 19.69 -0.03 -0.39
CA ILE A 43 21.15 0.00 -0.54
C ILE A 43 21.86 -0.54 0.71
N THR A 44 21.62 0.09 1.86
CA THR A 44 22.25 -0.26 3.14
C THR A 44 21.40 -1.17 4.03
N GLY A 45 20.25 -1.61 3.53
CA GLY A 45 19.38 -2.56 4.23
C GLY A 45 18.24 -1.95 5.04
N ASN A 46 18.15 -0.62 5.21
CA ASN A 46 17.08 -0.02 6.02
C ASN A 46 15.66 -0.30 5.49
N THR A 47 15.41 -0.06 4.20
CA THR A 47 14.11 -0.35 3.57
C THR A 47 13.82 -1.85 3.54
N LYS A 48 14.83 -2.68 3.26
CA LYS A 48 14.73 -4.15 3.31
C LYS A 48 14.32 -4.62 4.71
N SER A 49 14.97 -4.07 5.72
CA SER A 49 14.77 -4.40 7.13
C SER A 49 13.34 -4.13 7.59
N LEU A 50 12.74 -3.03 7.12
CA LEU A 50 11.33 -2.75 7.42
C LEU A 50 10.42 -3.82 6.80
N VAL A 51 10.65 -4.20 5.53
CA VAL A 51 9.85 -5.24 4.85
C VAL A 51 9.99 -6.60 5.53
N GLU A 52 11.22 -7.06 5.78
CA GLU A 52 11.50 -8.39 6.34
C GLU A 52 11.02 -8.56 7.79
N GLN A 53 10.87 -7.46 8.54
CA GLN A 53 10.40 -7.47 9.92
C GLN A 53 8.92 -7.15 10.05
N THR A 54 8.22 -7.00 8.92
CA THR A 54 6.78 -6.80 8.88
C THR A 54 6.14 -8.08 8.37
N ASN A 55 5.00 -8.47 8.94
CA ASN A 55 4.25 -9.61 8.47
C ASN A 55 3.52 -9.25 7.17
N THR A 56 4.11 -9.63 6.02
CA THR A 56 3.62 -9.33 4.67
C THR A 56 3.02 -10.55 3.97
N TYR A 57 2.44 -11.49 4.71
CA TYR A 57 1.96 -12.79 4.20
C TYR A 57 0.96 -12.71 3.05
N ASP A 58 0.21 -11.61 2.93
CA ASP A 58 -0.80 -11.38 1.89
C ASP A 58 -0.27 -10.56 0.70
N PHE A 59 1.05 -10.39 0.63
CA PHE A 59 1.72 -9.66 -0.45
C PHE A 59 2.77 -10.53 -1.12
N ASP A 60 2.82 -10.44 -2.45
CA ASP A 60 4.02 -10.83 -3.18
C ASP A 60 5.14 -9.83 -2.89
N VAL A 61 6.30 -10.31 -2.45
CA VAL A 61 7.43 -9.43 -2.08
C VAL A 61 8.54 -9.52 -3.13
N ILE A 62 8.76 -8.42 -3.84
CA ILE A 62 9.71 -8.30 -4.95
C ILE A 62 10.86 -7.37 -4.55
N ASN A 63 12.08 -7.91 -4.54
CA ASN A 63 13.30 -7.14 -4.32
C ASN A 63 13.85 -6.63 -5.66
N LEU A 64 13.64 -5.35 -5.94
CA LEU A 64 14.07 -4.68 -7.17
C LEU A 64 15.59 -4.67 -7.38
N GLN A 65 16.40 -4.90 -6.34
CA GLN A 65 17.85 -5.05 -6.50
C GLN A 65 18.23 -6.41 -7.08
N LYS A 66 17.37 -7.43 -6.93
CA LYS A 66 17.58 -8.79 -7.41
C LYS A 66 16.75 -9.17 -8.63
N THR A 67 15.76 -8.34 -8.99
CA THR A 67 14.89 -8.55 -10.15
C THR A 67 15.42 -7.77 -11.35
N LYS A 68 15.42 -8.38 -12.53
CA LYS A 68 15.81 -7.65 -13.75
C LYS A 68 14.71 -6.67 -14.16
N PRO A 69 15.02 -5.48 -14.70
CA PRO A 69 14.01 -4.51 -15.10
C PRO A 69 12.89 -5.07 -15.99
N GLU A 70 13.23 -5.94 -16.94
CA GLU A 70 12.30 -6.59 -17.86
C GLU A 70 11.27 -7.49 -17.16
N GLU A 71 11.66 -8.14 -16.05
CA GLU A 71 10.84 -9.06 -15.25
C GLU A 71 9.85 -8.32 -14.34
N VAL A 72 10.06 -7.03 -14.07
CA VAL A 72 9.18 -6.23 -13.21
C VAL A 72 7.82 -6.06 -13.89
N ASN A 73 6.74 -6.47 -13.23
CA ASN A 73 5.38 -6.27 -13.72
C ASN A 73 4.46 -5.81 -12.59
N PHE A 74 3.95 -4.59 -12.71
CA PHE A 74 3.03 -3.99 -11.73
C PHE A 74 1.56 -4.31 -12.04
N ASN A 75 1.23 -4.54 -13.31
CA ASN A 75 -0.16 -4.52 -13.79
C ASN A 75 -0.99 -5.75 -13.36
N THR A 76 -0.33 -6.78 -12.84
CA THR A 76 -0.95 -7.97 -12.24
C THR A 76 -1.50 -7.73 -10.84
N TYR A 77 -1.21 -6.58 -10.24
CA TYR A 77 -1.56 -6.24 -8.85
C TYR A 77 -2.61 -5.14 -8.78
N ASP A 78 -3.55 -5.25 -7.85
CA ASP A 78 -4.54 -4.22 -7.53
C ASP A 78 -3.99 -3.21 -6.52
N THR A 79 -3.17 -3.69 -5.58
CA THR A 79 -2.46 -2.87 -4.59
C THR A 79 -0.95 -3.04 -4.74
N ILE A 80 -0.24 -1.92 -4.89
CA ILE A 80 1.20 -1.90 -5.12
C ILE A 80 1.85 -1.01 -4.05
N LEU A 81 2.73 -1.60 -3.24
CA LEU A 81 3.56 -0.86 -2.29
C LEU A 81 4.96 -0.70 -2.86
N ILE A 82 5.47 0.54 -2.89
CA ILE A 82 6.78 0.85 -3.44
C ILE A 82 7.70 1.35 -2.32
N GLY A 83 8.75 0.57 -2.04
CA GLY A 83 9.77 0.81 -1.04
C GLY A 83 11.07 1.34 -1.65
N THR A 84 11.56 2.51 -1.23
CA THR A 84 12.85 3.01 -1.75
C THR A 84 13.62 3.87 -0.74
N PRO A 85 14.96 3.79 -0.71
CA PRO A 85 15.76 4.84 -0.08
C PRO A 85 15.76 6.10 -0.95
N THR A 86 16.32 7.17 -0.41
CA THR A 86 16.62 8.40 -1.15
C THR A 86 18.12 8.50 -1.42
N ILE A 87 18.49 9.01 -2.60
CA ILE A 87 19.87 9.30 -2.99
C ILE A 87 20.05 10.81 -3.10
N GLY A 88 21.12 11.34 -2.48
CA GLY A 88 21.51 12.74 -2.58
C GLY A 88 20.34 13.71 -2.34
N ASP A 89 20.13 14.61 -3.29
CA ASP A 89 19.10 15.66 -3.25
C ASP A 89 17.68 15.14 -3.57
N GLY A 90 17.24 14.06 -2.92
CA GLY A 90 15.84 13.64 -3.01
C GLY A 90 15.50 12.72 -4.18
N ILE A 91 16.47 12.12 -4.87
CA ILE A 91 16.18 11.30 -6.07
C ILE A 91 16.06 9.80 -5.75
N PRO A 92 15.20 9.04 -6.47
CA PRO A 92 15.15 7.59 -6.34
C PRO A 92 16.39 6.92 -6.96
N PRO A 93 16.77 5.71 -6.51
CA PRO A 93 17.84 4.92 -7.10
C PRO A 93 17.66 4.66 -8.60
N ASN A 94 18.77 4.42 -9.31
CA ASN A 94 18.77 4.27 -10.77
C ASN A 94 17.87 3.13 -11.31
N VAL A 95 17.55 2.14 -10.48
CA VAL A 95 16.59 1.08 -10.85
C VAL A 95 15.24 1.67 -11.28
N PHE A 96 14.77 2.73 -10.62
CA PHE A 96 13.50 3.40 -10.94
C PHE A 96 13.53 4.09 -12.30
N LYS A 97 14.70 4.54 -12.77
CA LYS A 97 14.87 5.04 -14.14
C LYS A 97 14.74 3.90 -15.16
N LYS A 98 15.30 2.72 -14.86
CA LYS A 98 15.24 1.54 -15.74
C LYS A 98 13.84 0.95 -15.88
N ILE A 99 12.98 1.14 -14.88
CA ILE A 99 11.58 0.67 -14.89
C ILE A 99 10.57 1.82 -15.05
N ARG A 100 11.01 3.01 -15.49
CA ARG A 100 10.16 4.21 -15.57
C ARG A 100 8.91 4.00 -16.41
N ASP A 101 9.04 3.39 -17.58
CA ASP A 101 7.89 3.18 -18.48
C ASP A 101 6.89 2.19 -17.88
N LYS A 102 7.36 1.22 -17.09
CA LYS A 102 6.51 0.29 -16.34
C LYS A 102 5.75 1.03 -15.22
N LEU A 103 6.41 1.96 -14.51
CA LEU A 103 5.74 2.82 -13.51
C LEU A 103 4.67 3.72 -14.16
N LEU A 104 4.97 4.34 -15.31
CA LEU A 104 4.04 5.20 -16.05
C LEU A 104 2.81 4.45 -16.61
N SER A 105 2.92 3.12 -16.75
CA SER A 105 1.84 2.24 -17.18
C SER A 105 0.86 1.86 -16.07
N ILE A 106 1.20 2.14 -14.80
CA ILE A 106 0.31 1.84 -13.67
C ILE A 106 -0.88 2.79 -13.71
N GLU A 107 -2.09 2.24 -13.74
CA GLU A 107 -3.34 2.98 -13.78
C GLU A 107 -4.46 2.24 -13.04
N GLY A 108 -5.30 3.00 -12.34
CA GLY A 108 -6.44 2.50 -11.59
C GLY A 108 -6.08 1.66 -10.36
N LYS A 109 -4.87 1.81 -9.82
CA LYS A 109 -4.35 0.99 -8.70
C LYS A 109 -4.28 1.75 -7.39
N ASP A 110 -4.27 1.00 -6.29
CA ASP A 110 -3.94 1.54 -4.95
C ASP A 110 -2.42 1.51 -4.74
N ILE A 111 -1.83 2.67 -4.46
CA ILE A 111 -0.39 2.84 -4.33
C ILE A 111 -0.02 3.28 -2.92
N GLY A 112 0.81 2.49 -2.26
CA GLY A 112 1.45 2.89 -1.02
C GLY A 112 2.93 3.14 -1.22
N LEU A 113 3.46 4.20 -0.64
CA LEU A 113 4.86 4.57 -0.77
C LEU A 113 5.54 4.49 0.59
N PHE A 114 6.73 3.91 0.67
CA PHE A 114 7.50 3.90 1.92
C PHE A 114 9.01 3.99 1.68
N GLY A 115 9.74 4.54 2.63
CA GLY A 115 11.16 4.73 2.44
C GLY A 115 11.91 5.21 3.65
N SER A 116 13.16 4.74 3.74
CA SER A 116 14.15 5.26 4.67
C SER A 116 14.81 6.51 4.09
N GLY A 117 14.99 7.52 4.92
CA GLY A 117 15.77 8.71 4.61
C GLY A 117 16.49 9.22 5.85
N ASN A 118 17.14 10.36 5.70
CA ASN A 118 17.73 11.07 6.83
C ASN A 118 17.30 12.54 6.82
N SER A 119 16.68 12.96 7.92
CA SER A 119 16.08 14.28 8.10
C SER A 119 17.09 15.43 8.17
N ILE A 120 18.40 15.13 8.29
CA ILE A 120 19.45 16.15 8.16
C ILE A 120 19.57 16.68 6.72
N TYR A 121 19.11 15.90 5.73
CA TYR A 121 19.10 16.33 4.33
C TYR A 121 17.85 17.15 4.03
N ARG A 122 17.99 18.14 3.14
CA ARG A 122 16.91 19.05 2.74
C ARG A 122 15.63 18.31 2.31
N TYR A 123 15.79 17.22 1.55
CA TYR A 123 14.66 16.45 1.01
C TYR A 123 14.50 15.12 1.76
N TYR A 124 13.90 15.19 2.94
CA TYR A 124 13.63 13.99 3.74
C TYR A 124 12.71 13.01 3.01
N CYS A 125 13.27 11.85 2.67
CA CYS A 125 12.64 10.83 1.83
C CYS A 125 12.11 11.37 0.48
N GLY A 126 12.82 12.34 -0.14
CA GLY A 126 12.36 13.02 -1.35
C GLY A 126 12.08 12.09 -2.54
N ALA A 127 12.70 10.89 -2.58
CA ALA A 127 12.42 9.90 -3.60
C ALA A 127 10.95 9.48 -3.64
N LEU A 128 10.28 9.47 -2.48
CA LEU A 128 8.85 9.15 -2.40
C LEU A 128 7.99 10.25 -3.02
N ASP A 129 8.38 11.51 -2.85
CA ASP A 129 7.63 12.65 -3.38
C ASP A 129 7.67 12.64 -4.92
N LEU A 130 8.83 12.34 -5.52
CA LEU A 130 8.95 12.20 -6.97
C LEU A 130 8.17 11.00 -7.55
N ILE A 131 8.13 9.87 -6.83
CA ILE A 131 7.34 8.70 -7.26
C ILE A 131 5.84 8.97 -7.12
N GLU A 132 5.43 9.70 -6.08
CA GLU A 132 4.04 10.13 -5.89
C GLU A 132 3.59 11.02 -7.05
N GLU A 133 4.36 12.05 -7.40
CA GLU A 133 4.08 12.94 -8.55
C GLU A 133 3.90 12.16 -9.86
N LEU A 134 4.71 11.13 -10.07
CA LEU A 134 4.64 10.27 -11.25
C LEU A 134 3.33 9.48 -11.33
N LEU A 135 2.76 9.09 -10.19
CA LEU A 135 1.68 8.09 -10.12
C LEU A 135 0.32 8.67 -9.73
N LEU A 136 0.26 9.81 -9.04
CA LEU A 136 -0.96 10.33 -8.41
C LEU A 136 -2.09 10.66 -9.38
N HIS A 137 -1.78 10.95 -10.65
CA HIS A 137 -2.79 11.34 -11.64
C HIS A 137 -3.59 10.17 -12.21
N LYS A 138 -3.07 8.95 -12.11
CA LYS A 138 -3.68 7.74 -12.67
C LYS A 138 -4.09 6.73 -11.60
N ASN A 139 -3.72 6.97 -10.35
CA ASN A 139 -3.80 5.98 -9.27
C ASN A 139 -4.23 6.64 -7.96
N ARG A 140 -4.67 5.82 -7.00
CA ARG A 140 -4.99 6.28 -5.67
C ARG A 140 -3.80 6.10 -4.74
N ILE A 141 -3.22 7.19 -4.26
CA ILE A 141 -2.20 7.12 -3.21
C ILE A 141 -2.89 6.84 -1.88
N ILE A 142 -2.66 5.64 -1.31
CA ILE A 142 -3.32 5.17 -0.09
C ILE A 142 -2.51 5.46 1.18
N PHE A 143 -1.18 5.61 1.08
CA PHE A 143 -0.33 6.14 2.15
C PHE A 143 1.06 6.54 1.63
N LYS A 144 1.75 7.37 2.41
CA LYS A 144 3.19 7.66 2.27
C LYS A 144 3.88 7.57 3.64
N PHE A 145 4.74 6.57 3.82
CA PHE A 145 5.38 6.25 5.10
C PHE A 145 6.89 6.52 5.05
N LYS A 146 7.30 7.65 5.65
CA LYS A 146 8.70 8.07 5.75
C LYS A 146 9.26 7.62 7.10
N PHE A 147 10.48 7.06 7.12
CA PHE A 147 11.14 6.72 8.38
C PHE A 147 12.64 7.03 8.35
N GLU A 148 13.20 7.30 9.52
CA GLU A 148 14.57 7.74 9.72
C GLU A 148 15.51 6.53 9.81
N SER A 149 16.53 6.48 8.97
CA SER A 149 17.62 5.49 9.06
C SER A 149 17.09 4.05 9.22
N TYR A 150 17.62 3.28 10.18
CA TYR A 150 17.17 1.91 10.45
C TYR A 150 15.83 1.91 11.21
N PRO A 151 14.86 1.04 10.86
CA PRO A 151 13.53 1.08 11.46
C PRO A 151 13.58 0.70 12.95
N THR A 152 13.05 1.59 13.79
CA THR A 152 12.86 1.33 15.23
C THR A 152 11.69 0.36 15.45
N GLU A 153 11.55 -0.20 16.65
CA GLU A 153 10.37 -1.01 17.00
C GLU A 153 9.06 -0.25 16.79
N LYS A 154 9.02 1.03 17.15
CA LYS A 154 7.86 1.90 16.90
C LYS A 154 7.56 2.01 15.41
N THR A 155 8.58 2.26 14.59
CA THR A 155 8.44 2.33 13.12
C THR A 155 7.89 1.03 12.54
N LYS A 156 8.36 -0.13 13.02
CA LYS A 156 7.87 -1.44 12.58
C LYS A 156 6.41 -1.63 12.97
N GLN A 157 6.02 -1.29 14.19
CA GLN A 157 4.63 -1.37 14.65
C GLN A 157 3.71 -0.47 13.84
N GLU A 158 4.12 0.76 13.55
CA GLU A 158 3.36 1.70 12.72
C GLU A 158 3.17 1.17 11.31
N PHE A 159 4.23 0.65 10.70
CA PHE A 159 4.14 0.05 9.36
C PHE A 159 3.29 -1.22 9.37
N GLN A 160 3.41 -2.09 10.38
CA GLN A 160 2.56 -3.26 10.55
C GLN A 160 1.08 -2.86 10.65
N MET A 161 0.74 -1.79 11.37
CA MET A 161 -0.64 -1.30 11.44
C MET A 161 -1.18 -0.85 10.09
N ILE A 162 -0.33 -0.28 9.22
CA ILE A 162 -0.69 0.07 7.84
C ILE A 162 -0.95 -1.20 7.03
N ILE A 163 -0.03 -2.17 7.06
CA ILE A 163 -0.18 -3.45 6.35
C ILE A 163 -1.46 -4.17 6.78
N ASP A 164 -1.69 -4.29 8.09
CA ASP A 164 -2.91 -4.87 8.65
C ASP A 164 -4.18 -4.20 8.14
N ARG A 165 -4.18 -2.88 8.04
CA ARG A 165 -5.32 -2.11 7.52
C ARG A 165 -5.57 -2.39 6.06
N ILE A 166 -4.52 -2.52 5.25
CA ILE A 166 -4.64 -2.87 3.83
C ILE A 166 -5.24 -4.27 3.69
N CYS A 167 -4.72 -5.26 4.41
CA CYS A 167 -5.25 -6.62 4.39
C CYS A 167 -6.70 -6.70 4.88
N LYS A 168 -7.10 -5.84 5.84
CA LYS A 168 -8.47 -5.77 6.36
C LYS A 168 -9.40 -4.88 5.51
N GLY A 169 -8.92 -4.28 4.42
CA GLY A 169 -9.69 -3.40 3.54
C GLY A 169 -10.03 -2.02 4.14
N GLY A 170 -9.26 -1.59 5.16
CA GLY A 170 -9.48 -0.39 5.95
C GLY A 170 -8.48 0.72 5.68
N ILE A 171 -8.40 1.22 4.44
CA ILE A 171 -7.87 2.57 4.20
C ILE A 171 -9.02 3.41 3.65
N LYS A 172 -9.70 4.09 4.58
CA LYS A 172 -10.65 5.16 4.31
C LYS A 172 -9.99 6.48 4.69
#